data_AF-A6UB70-F1
#
_entry.id   AF-A6UB70-F1
#
_cell.length_a   1.000
_cell.length_b   1.000
_cell.length_c   1.000
_cell.angle_alpha   90.00
_cell.angle_beta   90.00
_cell.angle_gamma   90.00
#
_symmetry.space_group_name_H-M   'P 1'
#
loop_
_entity.id
_entity.type
_entity.pdbx_description
1 polymer ?
#
loop_
_entity_poly.entity_id
_entity_poly.type
_entity_poly.pdbx_seq_one_letter_code
_entity_poly.pdbx_strand_id
1 'polypeptide(L)'
;MERTGSSSPWNCRRGPLNSQAGGQLFPGAAANESEEAAMSGIYAPPRSWEELQRCVAARKREFSAQLILLAEFALRHPDAIAFGTCGSIAAHAGVSATTVPRLASFLGYQSFRDLRKMFRDDLLRASSLASAD
;
A
#
# COMPACT_ATOMS: atom_id res chain seq x y z
N MET A 1 25.48 -40.41 -31.46
CA MET A 1 25.46 -39.81 -30.11
C MET A 1 24.58 -38.58 -30.18
N GLU A 2 23.44 -38.66 -29.51
CA GLU A 2 22.27 -37.78 -29.65
C GLU A 2 22.33 -36.62 -28.65
N ARG A 3 21.72 -35.46 -28.98
CA ARG A 3 20.76 -34.71 -28.13
C ARG A 3 20.38 -33.34 -28.72
N THR A 4 19.18 -33.31 -29.30
CA THR A 4 18.06 -32.36 -29.10
C THR A 4 18.25 -30.96 -28.49
N GLY A 5 17.47 -29.99 -29.01
CA GLY A 5 17.01 -28.77 -28.31
C GLY A 5 16.96 -27.52 -29.21
N SER A 6 15.93 -27.24 -29.99
CA SER A 6 14.58 -26.75 -29.64
C SER A 6 14.51 -25.24 -29.31
N SER A 7 13.73 -24.54 -30.14
CA SER A 7 12.84 -23.41 -29.81
C SER A 7 13.42 -22.05 -29.37
N SER A 8 13.39 -21.08 -30.30
CA SER A 8 12.73 -19.75 -30.24
C SER A 8 12.38 -19.08 -28.89
N PRO A 9 12.02 -17.78 -28.81
CA PRO A 9 12.18 -16.63 -29.72
C PRO A 9 12.47 -15.31 -28.94
N TRP A 10 13.70 -14.79 -28.96
CA TRP A 10 13.98 -13.47 -28.39
C TRP A 10 14.52 -12.54 -29.46
N ASN A 11 13.73 -12.20 -30.48
CA ASN A 11 14.07 -11.03 -31.27
C ASN A 11 12.88 -10.36 -31.97
N CYS A 12 12.93 -9.02 -31.95
CA CYS A 12 12.22 -8.08 -32.82
C CYS A 12 10.76 -7.73 -32.51
N ARG A 13 10.54 -6.77 -31.58
CA ARG A 13 9.69 -5.58 -31.82
C ARG A 13 9.90 -4.52 -30.72
N ARG A 14 10.94 -3.68 -30.86
CA ARG A 14 10.97 -2.38 -30.19
C ARG A 14 10.51 -1.32 -31.20
N GLY A 15 9.30 -0.81 -30.98
CA GLY A 15 8.84 0.46 -31.55
C GLY A 15 9.41 1.65 -30.77
N PRO A 16 9.25 2.88 -31.30
CA PRO A 16 9.95 4.07 -30.82
C PRO A 16 9.51 4.51 -29.42
N LEU A 17 10.50 5.08 -28.72
CA LEU A 17 10.43 5.62 -27.36
C LEU A 17 9.27 6.60 -27.18
N ASN A 18 8.35 6.27 -26.27
CA ASN A 18 7.66 7.30 -25.50
C ASN A 18 8.59 7.71 -24.34
N SER A 19 9.02 8.97 -24.38
CA SER A 19 9.64 9.68 -23.27
C SER A 19 8.67 9.80 -22.11
N GLN A 20 8.80 8.92 -21.11
CA GLN A 20 8.90 9.40 -19.73
C GLN A 20 9.68 8.41 -18.87
N ALA A 21 10.70 8.96 -18.23
CA ALA A 21 11.68 8.30 -17.39
C ALA A 21 11.09 7.55 -16.20
N GLY A 22 11.78 6.50 -15.76
CA GLY A 22 11.65 5.94 -14.42
C GLY A 22 11.54 4.42 -14.39
N GLY A 23 12.65 3.73 -14.68
CA GLY A 23 12.75 2.31 -14.43
C GLY A 23 12.53 1.99 -12.95
N GLN A 24 11.72 0.99 -12.68
CA GLN A 24 11.75 0.23 -11.43
C GLN A 24 11.46 -1.22 -11.81
N LEU A 25 12.53 -1.97 -12.03
CA LEU A 25 12.52 -3.41 -11.86
C LEU A 25 12.09 -3.69 -10.41
N PHE A 26 10.95 -4.34 -10.21
CA PHE A 26 10.67 -5.02 -8.95
C PHE A 26 10.72 -6.53 -9.21
N PRO A 27 11.85 -7.20 -8.94
CA PRO A 27 11.87 -8.64 -8.82
C PRO A 27 11.38 -9.02 -7.41
N GLY A 28 10.28 -9.77 -7.33
CA GLY A 28 9.88 -10.50 -6.12
C GLY A 28 8.71 -9.92 -5.34
N ALA A 29 7.48 -10.26 -5.73
CA ALA A 29 6.34 -10.35 -4.81
C ALA A 29 5.29 -11.27 -5.44
N ALA A 30 5.62 -12.56 -5.53
CA ALA A 30 4.65 -13.58 -5.91
C ALA A 30 3.61 -13.75 -4.79
N ALA A 31 2.36 -13.93 -5.22
CA ALA A 31 1.25 -14.55 -4.51
C ALA A 31 0.71 -13.83 -3.26
N ASN A 32 -0.40 -13.09 -3.45
CA ASN A 32 -1.72 -13.41 -2.86
C ASN A 32 -2.69 -12.26 -3.21
N GLU A 33 -3.21 -12.27 -4.43
CA GLU A 33 -4.01 -11.16 -4.97
C GLU A 33 -5.53 -11.36 -4.96
N SER A 34 -6.07 -12.51 -4.52
CA SER A 34 -7.45 -12.83 -4.91
C SER A 34 -8.44 -13.22 -3.82
N GLU A 35 -8.04 -13.54 -2.58
CA GLU A 35 -9.00 -14.11 -1.60
C GLU A 35 -9.26 -13.29 -0.31
N GLU A 36 -8.40 -12.35 0.09
CA GLU A 36 -8.54 -11.66 1.40
C GLU A 36 -9.54 -10.48 1.44
N ALA A 37 -10.04 -9.99 0.30
CA ALA A 37 -10.89 -8.80 0.25
C ALA A 37 -12.31 -9.01 0.81
N ALA A 38 -12.76 -10.26 1.02
CA ALA A 38 -14.14 -10.57 1.40
C ALA A 38 -14.45 -10.41 2.90
N MET A 39 -13.45 -10.28 3.79
CA MET A 39 -13.67 -10.31 5.25
C MET A 39 -13.89 -8.93 5.90
N SER A 40 -13.76 -7.82 5.16
CA SER A 40 -13.70 -6.48 5.76
C SER A 40 -15.03 -5.69 5.79
N GLY A 41 -16.16 -6.36 5.62
CA GLY A 41 -17.47 -5.70 5.55
C GLY A 41 -18.13 -5.34 6.89
N ILE A 42 -17.56 -5.75 8.04
CA ILE A 42 -18.29 -5.75 9.33
C ILE A 42 -17.75 -4.69 10.33
N TYR A 43 -16.56 -4.14 10.10
CA TYR A 43 -15.92 -3.26 11.08
C TYR A 43 -16.09 -1.78 10.74
N ALA A 44 -16.46 -0.97 11.73
CA ALA A 44 -16.52 0.48 11.59
C ALA A 44 -15.13 1.06 11.27
N PRO A 45 -15.02 2.01 10.33
CA PRO A 45 -13.75 2.64 10.01
C PRO A 45 -13.26 3.47 11.21
N PRO A 46 -12.00 3.32 11.63
CA PRO A 46 -11.45 4.12 12.72
C PRO A 46 -11.46 5.60 12.32
N ARG A 47 -11.80 6.50 13.25
CA ARG A 47 -11.89 7.95 12.94
C ARG A 47 -10.75 8.75 13.55
N SER A 48 -9.99 8.15 14.46
CA SER A 48 -8.85 8.77 15.13
C SER A 48 -7.61 7.90 15.03
N TRP A 49 -6.44 8.54 15.17
CA TRP A 49 -5.15 7.84 15.21
C TRP A 49 -5.11 6.69 16.23
N GLU A 50 -5.60 6.92 17.45
CA GLU A 50 -5.63 5.90 18.49
C GLU A 50 -6.51 4.70 18.11
N GLU A 51 -7.66 4.94 17.49
CA GLU A 51 -8.55 3.86 17.03
C GLU A 51 -7.90 3.07 15.90
N LEU A 52 -7.18 3.75 15.00
CA LEU A 52 -6.42 3.09 13.93
C LEU A 52 -5.33 2.20 14.53
N GLN A 53 -4.55 2.71 15.48
CA GLN A 53 -3.51 1.93 16.17
C GLN A 53 -4.09 0.70 16.86
N ARG A 54 -5.21 0.86 17.59
CA ARG A 54 -5.90 -0.25 18.25
C ARG A 54 -6.43 -1.27 17.24
N CYS A 55 -7.04 -0.82 16.14
CA CYS A 55 -7.51 -1.72 15.07
C CYS A 55 -6.35 -2.49 14.41
N VAL A 56 -5.27 -1.79 14.05
CA VAL A 56 -4.09 -2.41 13.44
C VAL A 56 -3.47 -3.40 14.41
N ALA A 57 -3.30 -3.06 15.69
CA ALA A 57 -2.75 -3.98 16.68
C ALA A 57 -3.63 -5.22 16.90
N ALA A 58 -4.94 -5.04 17.02
CA ALA A 58 -5.89 -6.14 17.21
C ALA A 58 -5.95 -7.10 16.00
N ARG A 59 -5.77 -6.55 14.79
CA ARG A 59 -5.83 -7.29 13.52
C ARG A 59 -4.47 -7.62 12.93
N LYS A 60 -3.36 -7.23 13.57
CA LYS A 60 -1.98 -7.46 13.06
C LYS A 60 -1.71 -8.94 12.76
N ARG A 61 -2.33 -9.84 13.53
CA ARG A 61 -2.28 -11.30 13.36
C ARG A 61 -2.99 -11.81 12.11
N GLU A 62 -3.95 -11.06 11.58
CA GLU A 62 -4.68 -11.37 10.36
C GLU A 62 -4.08 -10.67 9.14
N PHE A 63 -3.11 -9.77 9.34
CA PHE A 63 -2.45 -9.09 8.24
C PHE A 63 -1.40 -10.01 7.62
N SER A 64 -1.40 -10.10 6.29
CA SER A 64 -0.24 -10.61 5.56
C SER A 64 1.00 -9.72 5.79
N ALA A 65 2.20 -10.27 5.60
CA ALA A 65 3.46 -9.56 5.86
C ALA A 65 3.54 -8.19 5.15
N GLN A 66 2.98 -8.08 3.94
CA GLN A 66 2.93 -6.82 3.19
C GLN A 66 1.98 -5.78 3.81
N LEU A 67 0.83 -6.21 4.35
CA LEU A 67 -0.12 -5.32 5.02
C LEU A 67 0.47 -4.82 6.34
N ILE A 68 1.21 -5.67 7.06
CA ILE A 68 1.93 -5.27 8.28
C ILE A 68 2.94 -4.18 7.95
N LEU A 69 3.78 -4.37 6.95
CA LEU A 69 4.79 -3.38 6.54
C LEU A 69 4.15 -2.05 6.17
N LEU A 70 3.06 -2.07 5.40
CA LEU A 70 2.36 -0.85 5.01
C LEU A 70 1.69 -0.16 6.20
N ALA A 71 1.09 -0.92 7.12
CA ALA A 71 0.49 -0.37 8.32
C ALA A 71 1.54 0.22 9.27
N GLU A 72 2.67 -0.46 9.46
CA GLU A 72 3.79 0.06 10.25
C GLU A 72 4.41 1.31 9.61
N PHE A 73 4.52 1.35 8.29
CA PHE A 73 4.93 2.54 7.56
C PHE A 73 3.94 3.69 7.78
N ALA A 74 2.64 3.42 7.70
CA ALA A 74 1.61 4.43 7.95
C ALA A 74 1.65 4.97 9.39
N LEU A 75 1.96 4.10 10.37
CA LEU A 75 2.11 4.49 11.77
C LEU A 75 3.38 5.31 12.04
N ARG A 76 4.43 5.11 11.25
CA ARG A 76 5.72 5.81 11.40
C ARG A 76 5.78 7.13 10.63
N HIS A 77 5.11 7.19 9.49
CA HIS A 77 5.13 8.32 8.56
C HIS A 77 3.70 8.73 8.18
N PRO A 78 2.93 9.32 9.12
CA PRO A 78 1.56 9.75 8.85
C PRO A 78 1.47 10.84 7.77
N ASP A 79 2.48 11.70 7.66
CA ASP A 79 2.59 12.74 6.63
C ASP A 79 2.70 12.13 5.22
N ALA A 80 3.49 11.08 5.06
CA ALA A 80 3.69 10.40 3.79
C ALA A 80 2.37 9.77 3.30
N ILE A 81 1.53 9.27 4.19
CA ILE A 81 0.20 8.74 3.85
C ILE A 81 -0.80 9.87 3.56
N ALA A 82 -0.73 10.95 4.33
CA ALA A 82 -1.61 12.11 4.21
C ALA A 82 -1.44 12.85 2.88
N PHE A 83 -0.20 13.01 2.41
CA PHE A 83 0.15 13.77 1.21
C PHE A 83 0.56 12.91 0.02
N GLY A 84 1.01 11.68 0.26
CA GLY A 84 1.47 10.77 -0.79
C GLY A 84 0.35 10.16 -1.63
N THR A 85 0.74 9.67 -2.80
CA THR A 85 -0.12 8.87 -3.68
C THR A 85 0.06 7.38 -3.39
N CYS A 86 -0.89 6.53 -3.80
CA CYS A 86 -0.77 5.08 -3.63
C CYS A 86 0.55 4.53 -4.18
N GLY A 87 1.03 5.04 -5.32
CA GLY A 87 2.29 4.60 -5.93
C GLY A 87 3.51 5.02 -5.11
N SER A 88 3.59 6.28 -4.69
CA SER A 88 4.71 6.76 -3.85
C SER A 88 4.74 6.03 -2.50
N ILE A 89 3.60 5.90 -1.84
CA ILE A 89 3.47 5.21 -0.55
C ILE A 89 3.91 3.76 -0.66
N ALA A 90 3.45 3.06 -1.70
CA ALA A 90 3.80 1.68 -1.93
C ALA A 90 5.30 1.50 -2.20
N ALA A 91 5.90 2.40 -3.00
CA ALA A 91 7.34 2.40 -3.25
C ALA A 91 8.14 2.64 -1.97
N HIS A 92 7.71 3.55 -1.09
CA HIS A 92 8.38 3.80 0.19
C HIS A 92 8.24 2.64 1.17
N ALA A 93 7.08 1.97 1.19
CA ALA A 93 6.83 0.82 2.04
C ALA A 93 7.36 -0.51 1.46
N GLY A 94 7.84 -0.53 0.21
CA GLY A 94 8.29 -1.74 -0.47
C GLY A 94 7.17 -2.73 -0.82
N VAL A 95 5.94 -2.23 -1.00
CA VAL A 95 4.74 -3.03 -1.30
C VAL A 95 4.17 -2.68 -2.67
N SER A 96 3.17 -3.43 -3.13
CA SER A 96 2.45 -3.13 -4.37
C SER A 96 1.49 -1.94 -4.18
N ALA A 97 1.32 -1.12 -5.23
CA ALA A 97 0.34 -0.03 -5.24
C ALA A 97 -1.10 -0.53 -5.04
N THR A 98 -1.39 -1.79 -5.38
CA THR A 98 -2.68 -2.45 -5.16
C THR A 98 -2.94 -2.79 -3.68
N THR A 99 -1.89 -2.91 -2.86
CA THR A 99 -1.98 -3.18 -1.42
C THR A 99 -2.48 -1.96 -0.64
N VAL A 100 -2.22 -0.74 -1.12
CA VAL A 100 -2.63 0.51 -0.45
C VAL A 100 -4.14 0.66 -0.29
N PRO A 101 -4.95 0.58 -1.36
CA PRO A 101 -6.40 0.60 -1.22
C PRO A 101 -6.93 -0.65 -0.49
N ARG A 102 -6.23 -1.80 -0.57
CA ARG A 102 -6.62 -2.98 0.23
C ARG A 102 -6.50 -2.76 1.72
N LEU A 103 -5.45 -2.11 2.20
CA LEU A 103 -5.33 -1.76 3.61
C LEU A 103 -6.50 -0.88 4.06
N ALA A 104 -6.88 0.11 3.24
CA ALA A 104 -8.04 0.95 3.53
C ALA A 104 -9.33 0.11 3.64
N SER A 105 -9.56 -0.79 2.67
CA SER A 105 -10.69 -1.71 2.72
C SER A 105 -10.64 -2.59 3.96
N PHE A 106 -9.49 -3.15 4.34
CA PHE A 106 -9.26 -4.00 5.53
C PHE A 106 -9.57 -3.29 6.85
N LEU A 107 -9.39 -1.97 6.87
CA LEU A 107 -9.70 -1.14 8.02
C LEU A 107 -11.19 -0.75 8.08
N GLY A 108 -11.97 -1.04 7.04
CA GLY A 108 -13.39 -0.69 6.94
C GLY A 108 -13.66 0.62 6.20
N TYR A 109 -12.65 1.20 5.54
CA TYR A 109 -12.85 2.38 4.70
C TYR A 109 -13.28 1.98 3.30
N GLN A 110 -14.19 2.77 2.72
CA GLN A 110 -14.66 2.56 1.34
C GLN A 110 -13.61 2.87 0.28
N SER A 111 -12.62 3.70 0.62
CA SER A 111 -11.60 4.17 -0.33
C SER A 111 -10.38 4.68 0.40
N PHE A 112 -9.22 4.62 -0.25
CA PHE A 112 -7.97 5.21 0.25
C PHE A 112 -8.11 6.72 0.53
N ARG A 113 -8.99 7.42 -0.20
CA ARG A 113 -9.26 8.85 0.04
C ARG A 113 -9.84 9.12 1.43
N ASP A 114 -10.69 8.24 1.95
CA ASP A 114 -11.27 8.38 3.29
C ASP A 114 -10.21 8.16 4.37
N LEU A 115 -9.42 7.08 4.22
CA LEU A 115 -8.27 6.83 5.08
C LEU A 115 -7.33 8.05 5.10
N ARG A 116 -6.91 8.56 3.94
CA ARG A 116 -6.05 9.75 3.82
C ARG A 116 -6.67 11.01 4.42
N LYS A 117 -8.00 11.15 4.41
CA LYS A 117 -8.68 12.28 5.07
C LYS A 117 -8.52 12.21 6.58
N MET A 118 -8.65 11.03 7.19
CA MET A 118 -8.43 10.84 8.62
C MET A 118 -6.98 11.20 9.01
N PHE A 119 -5.98 10.71 8.28
CA PHE A 119 -4.57 11.07 8.52
C PHE A 119 -4.32 12.58 8.46
N ARG A 120 -4.91 13.27 7.48
CA ARG A 120 -4.79 14.74 7.39
C ARG A 120 -5.45 15.44 8.58
N ASP A 121 -6.66 15.05 8.94
CA ASP A 121 -7.37 15.64 10.09
C ASP A 121 -6.55 15.52 11.38
N ASP A 122 -5.98 14.33 11.61
CA ASP A 122 -5.14 14.05 12.76
C ASP A 122 -3.85 14.90 12.76
N LEU A 123 -3.18 15.01 11.61
CA LEU A 123 -1.99 15.88 11.46
C LEU A 123 -2.31 17.37 11.66
N LEU A 124 -3.46 17.86 11.15
CA LEU A 124 -3.88 19.24 11.38
C LEU A 124 -4.17 19.48 12.87
N ARG A 125 -4.81 18.52 13.54
CA ARG A 125 -5.06 18.56 14.98
C ARG A 125 -3.75 18.56 15.77
N ALA A 126 -2.81 17.68 15.42
CA ALA A 126 -1.51 17.60 16.08
C ALA A 126 -0.67 18.87 15.86
N SER A 127 -0.65 19.41 14.64
CA SER A 127 0.10 20.62 14.31
C SER A 127 -0.51 21.89 14.90
N SER A 128 -1.84 21.94 15.08
CA SER A 128 -2.48 23.08 15.76
C SER A 128 -2.23 23.06 17.26
N LEU A 129 -2.05 21.88 17.86
CA LEU A 129 -1.63 21.73 19.26
C LEU A 129 -0.13 22.06 19.45
N ALA A 130 0.71 21.80 18.44
CA ALA A 130 2.15 22.06 18.49
C ALA A 130 2.55 23.54 18.36
N SER A 131 1.66 24.42 17.89
CA SER A 131 1.92 25.86 17.75
C SER A 131 1.39 26.72 18.92
N ALA A 132 0.97 26.10 20.02
CA ALA A 132 0.38 26.77 21.18
C ALA A 132 1.30 26.80 22.42
N ASP A 133 2.55 26.35 22.31
CA ASP A 133 3.59 26.42 23.34
C ASP A 133 4.71 27.40 22.95
#